data_AF-A0A9N7V7V3-F1
#
_entry.id   AF-A0A9N7V7V3-F1
#
_cell.length_a   1.000
_cell.length_b   1.000
_cell.length_c   1.000
_cell.angle_alpha   90.00
_cell.angle_beta   90.00
_cell.angle_gamma   90.00
#
_symmetry.space_group_name_H-M   'P 1'
#
loop_
_entity.id
_entity.type
_entity.pdbx_description
1 polymer ?
#
loop_
_entity_poly.entity_id
_entity_poly.type
_entity_poly.pdbx_seq_one_letter_code
_entity_poly.pdbx_strand_id
1 'polypeptide(L)'
;MAAEEQCSAPLRWRSISLTHVEFAEGDLTGQVLAYISLLPIAILVGFVTLIVFKRELHTISFFGGLVLNDGVNWVLKHILREPRPCAGAHSTLYSDYGMPSAHSQLIWFFVVYFFLFLYLRMHQTNNARCVDLLWRHVLSIILLGLALSVSYSRVYLLYHSWSQVFYGGVAGCTIGIIWFFITQEVLTPIFPKIAAWPISEYFLVRDTSLIPNILWFEYTVTRSEASFNNVQAPRLVKGAACISLLVLSSQTCLLNITEGLTSGYPHTPSRNGHSLDGDDEELFLFLEAISSDLHCLDEPFSGNFD
;
A
#
# COMPACT_ATOMS: atom_id res chain seq x y z
N MET A 1 -25.75 -23.45 -9.36
CA MET A 1 -25.55 -24.89 -9.09
C MET A 1 -24.29 -25.18 -8.28
N ALA A 2 -23.05 -25.13 -8.79
CA ALA A 2 -21.86 -25.42 -7.96
C ALA A 2 -21.59 -24.39 -6.85
N ALA A 3 -21.74 -23.08 -7.14
CA ALA A 3 -21.56 -22.03 -6.14
C ALA A 3 -22.65 -22.03 -5.05
N GLU A 4 -23.89 -22.42 -5.39
CA GLU A 4 -25.00 -22.48 -4.43
C GLU A 4 -24.86 -23.64 -3.43
N GLU A 5 -24.31 -24.79 -3.86
CA GLU A 5 -24.01 -25.90 -2.94
C GLU A 5 -22.91 -25.54 -1.92
N GLN A 6 -21.91 -24.74 -2.32
CA GLN A 6 -20.81 -24.32 -1.45
C GLN A 6 -21.25 -23.31 -0.38
N CYS A 7 -22.23 -22.45 -0.66
CA CYS A 7 -22.78 -21.51 0.33
C CYS A 7 -23.80 -22.16 1.30
N SER A 8 -24.20 -23.42 1.08
CA SER A 8 -25.30 -24.08 1.81
C SER A 8 -24.87 -24.99 2.97
N ALA A 9 -23.58 -25.31 3.08
CA ALA A 9 -23.06 -26.07 4.23
C ALA A 9 -22.89 -25.13 5.44
N PRO A 10 -23.26 -25.55 6.67
CA PRO A 10 -23.02 -24.75 7.88
C PRO A 10 -21.52 -24.72 8.18
N LEU A 11 -20.79 -23.86 7.48
CA LEU A 11 -19.38 -23.58 7.73
C LEU A 11 -19.31 -22.71 8.98
N ARG A 12 -18.59 -23.19 10.00
CA ARG A 12 -18.23 -22.35 11.13
C ARG A 12 -17.06 -21.47 10.70
N TRP A 13 -17.31 -20.17 10.60
CA TRP A 13 -16.32 -19.18 10.21
C TRP A 13 -15.45 -18.78 11.40
N ARG A 14 -14.15 -18.65 11.17
CA ARG A 14 -13.20 -18.07 12.11
C ARG A 14 -12.54 -16.87 11.46
N SER A 15 -12.47 -15.75 12.17
CA SER A 15 -11.80 -14.55 11.69
C SER A 15 -10.36 -14.47 12.21
N ILE A 16 -9.51 -13.77 11.44
CA ILE A 16 -8.23 -13.26 11.94
C ILE A 16 -8.54 -12.06 12.85
N SER A 17 -8.07 -12.08 14.10
CA SER A 17 -8.42 -11.06 15.10
C SER A 17 -8.01 -9.63 14.72
N LEU A 18 -7.03 -9.46 13.83
CA LEU A 18 -6.53 -8.14 13.42
C LEU A 18 -7.33 -7.54 12.27
N THR A 19 -7.74 -8.37 11.30
CA THR A 19 -8.27 -7.89 10.00
C THR A 19 -9.64 -8.43 9.64
N HIS A 20 -10.28 -9.15 10.57
CA HIS A 20 -11.62 -9.71 10.42
C HIS A 20 -11.86 -10.58 9.16
N VAL A 21 -10.79 -11.02 8.47
CA VAL A 21 -10.89 -11.95 7.33
C VAL A 21 -11.33 -13.32 7.85
N GLU A 22 -12.46 -13.79 7.35
CA GLU A 22 -13.12 -15.02 7.76
C GLU A 22 -12.70 -16.19 6.86
N PHE A 23 -12.39 -17.34 7.47
CA PHE A 23 -12.09 -18.59 6.79
C PHE A 23 -12.76 -19.76 7.51
N ALA A 24 -12.93 -20.89 6.82
CA ALA A 24 -13.58 -22.07 7.38
C ALA A 24 -12.73 -22.71 8.50
N GLU A 25 -13.36 -23.06 9.63
CA GLU A 25 -12.67 -23.74 10.73
C GLU A 25 -12.06 -25.08 10.27
N GLY A 26 -10.76 -25.26 10.53
CA GLY A 26 -10.03 -26.49 10.19
C GLY A 26 -9.40 -26.52 8.80
N ASP A 27 -9.58 -25.47 7.98
CA ASP A 27 -8.94 -25.36 6.67
C ASP A 27 -7.62 -24.57 6.72
N LEU A 28 -6.51 -25.30 6.67
CA LEU A 28 -5.16 -24.72 6.61
C LEU A 28 -4.91 -23.95 5.31
N THR A 29 -5.51 -24.38 4.20
CA THR A 29 -5.34 -23.73 2.90
C THR A 29 -6.04 -22.38 2.91
N GLY A 30 -7.28 -22.34 3.39
CA GLY A 30 -8.04 -21.11 3.62
C GLY A 30 -7.32 -20.15 4.58
N GLN A 31 -6.71 -20.66 5.65
CA GLN A 31 -5.93 -19.83 6.56
C GLN A 31 -4.72 -19.16 5.87
N VAL A 32 -3.95 -19.91 5.07
CA VAL A 32 -2.81 -19.36 4.32
C VAL A 32 -3.29 -18.34 3.28
N LEU A 33 -4.37 -18.64 2.57
CA LEU A 33 -4.96 -17.76 1.57
C LEU A 33 -5.55 -16.47 2.18
N ALA A 34 -6.07 -16.55 3.41
CA ALA A 34 -6.52 -15.39 4.17
C ALA A 34 -5.34 -14.45 4.46
N TYR A 35 -4.19 -14.96 4.90
CA TYR A 35 -2.99 -14.13 5.08
C TYR A 35 -2.47 -13.55 3.76
N ILE A 36 -2.49 -14.33 2.67
CA ILE A 36 -2.11 -13.82 1.34
C ILE A 36 -3.03 -12.68 0.91
N SER A 37 -4.32 -12.74 1.25
CA SER A 37 -5.27 -11.68 0.93
C SER A 37 -4.98 -10.35 1.64
N LEU A 38 -4.15 -10.32 2.69
CA LEU A 38 -3.74 -9.08 3.38
C LEU A 38 -2.60 -8.34 2.67
N LEU A 39 -2.01 -8.93 1.62
CA LEU A 39 -0.89 -8.33 0.88
C LEU A 39 -1.21 -6.94 0.29
N PRO A 40 -2.38 -6.65 -0.32
CA PRO A 40 -2.77 -5.31 -0.74
C PRO A 40 -2.66 -4.25 0.36
N ILE A 41 -3.10 -4.57 1.58
CA ILE A 41 -3.05 -3.66 2.73
C ILE A 41 -1.60 -3.45 3.16
N ALA A 42 -0.83 -4.53 3.26
CA ALA A 42 0.60 -4.46 3.57
C ALA A 42 1.38 -3.59 2.54
N ILE A 43 0.99 -3.65 1.26
CA ILE A 43 1.55 -2.79 0.21
C ILE A 43 1.25 -1.32 0.51
N LEU A 44 0.02 -0.96 0.86
CA LEU A 44 -0.35 0.43 1.15
C LEU A 44 0.34 0.97 2.40
N VAL A 45 0.41 0.18 3.48
CA VAL A 45 1.20 0.51 4.67
C VAL A 45 2.67 0.71 4.30
N GLY A 46 3.21 -0.16 3.45
CA GLY A 46 4.56 -0.06 2.91
C GLY A 46 4.78 1.25 2.12
N PHE A 47 3.83 1.66 1.29
CA PHE A 47 3.91 2.92 0.54
C PHE A 47 3.91 4.14 1.45
N VAL A 48 3.02 4.19 2.45
CA VAL A 48 2.98 5.30 3.41
C VAL A 48 4.29 5.40 4.16
N THR A 49 4.80 4.26 4.62
CA THR A 49 6.13 4.17 5.25
C THR A 49 7.21 4.72 4.30
N LEU A 50 7.24 4.29 3.04
CA LEU A 50 8.19 4.78 2.05
C LEU A 50 8.03 6.28 1.77
N ILE A 51 6.80 6.81 1.72
CA ILE A 51 6.53 8.23 1.53
C ILE A 51 7.10 9.02 2.70
N VAL A 52 6.83 8.62 3.94
CA VAL A 52 7.33 9.31 5.14
C VAL A 52 8.86 9.32 5.19
N PHE A 53 9.52 8.20 4.88
CA PHE A 53 10.99 8.09 5.00
C PHE A 53 11.76 8.59 3.78
N LYS A 54 11.33 8.27 2.57
CA LYS A 54 12.05 8.61 1.33
C LYS A 54 11.56 9.88 0.68
N ARG A 55 10.26 10.22 0.81
CA ARG A 55 9.61 11.43 0.29
C ARG A 55 9.90 11.68 -1.19
N GLU A 56 9.90 10.60 -1.96
CA GLU A 56 10.17 10.62 -3.41
C GLU A 56 8.91 10.86 -4.22
N LEU A 57 8.95 11.80 -5.17
CA LEU A 57 7.80 12.17 -6.00
C LEU A 57 7.24 11.01 -6.82
N HIS A 58 8.11 10.13 -7.35
CA HIS A 58 7.66 8.93 -8.07
C HIS A 58 6.90 7.96 -7.16
N THR A 59 7.34 7.79 -5.91
CA THR A 59 6.67 6.95 -4.90
C THR A 59 5.32 7.54 -4.51
N ILE A 60 5.27 8.86 -4.29
CA ILE A 60 4.04 9.59 -3.99
C ILE A 60 3.04 9.48 -5.15
N SER A 61 3.51 9.64 -6.39
CA SER A 61 2.67 9.48 -7.59
C SER A 61 2.12 8.06 -7.72
N PHE A 62 2.94 7.03 -7.48
CA PHE A 62 2.49 5.64 -7.51
C PHE A 62 1.41 5.38 -6.45
N PHE A 63 1.62 5.84 -5.22
CA PHE A 63 0.61 5.75 -4.16
C PHE A 63 -0.68 6.50 -4.51
N GLY A 64 -0.58 7.70 -5.08
CA GLY A 64 -1.74 8.44 -5.58
C GLY A 64 -2.53 7.66 -6.64
N GLY A 65 -1.83 6.90 -7.48
CA GLY A 65 -2.46 5.99 -8.44
C GLY A 65 -3.18 4.80 -7.78
N LEU A 66 -2.63 4.24 -6.70
CA LEU A 66 -3.30 3.20 -5.91
C LEU A 66 -4.59 3.73 -5.29
N VAL A 67 -4.56 4.92 -4.69
CA VAL A 67 -5.74 5.58 -4.10
C VAL A 67 -6.79 5.91 -5.17
N LEU A 68 -6.37 6.42 -6.34
CA LEU A 68 -7.29 6.67 -7.45
C LEU A 68 -7.92 5.38 -7.96
N ASN A 69 -7.12 4.32 -8.12
CA ASN A 69 -7.61 3.02 -8.56
C ASN A 69 -8.67 2.46 -7.60
N ASP A 70 -8.45 2.62 -6.29
CA ASP A 70 -9.42 2.25 -5.26
C ASP A 70 -10.71 3.08 -5.36
N GLY A 71 -10.59 4.41 -5.50
CA GLY A 71 -11.74 5.28 -5.74
C GLY A 71 -12.53 4.89 -7.00
N VAL A 72 -11.85 4.49 -8.08
CA VAL A 72 -12.51 3.97 -9.29
C VAL A 72 -13.20 2.63 -9.01
N ASN A 73 -12.59 1.72 -8.23
CA ASN A 73 -13.25 0.47 -7.81
C ASN A 73 -14.56 0.76 -7.07
N TRP A 74 -14.51 1.66 -6.09
CA TRP A 74 -15.68 2.08 -5.32
C TRP A 74 -16.79 2.63 -6.24
N VAL A 75 -16.45 3.52 -7.19
CA VAL A 75 -17.42 4.03 -8.17
C VAL A 75 -18.01 2.89 -9.02
N LEU A 76 -17.17 1.98 -9.52
CA LEU A 76 -17.62 0.87 -10.36
C LEU A 76 -18.56 -0.09 -9.59
N LYS A 77 -18.26 -0.39 -8.32
CA LYS A 77 -19.15 -1.18 -7.45
C LYS A 77 -20.55 -0.55 -7.35
N HIS A 78 -20.63 0.76 -7.20
CA HIS A 78 -21.89 1.49 -7.07
C HIS A 78 -22.67 1.60 -8.39
N ILE A 79 -22.00 1.48 -9.54
CA ILE A 79 -22.62 1.46 -10.87
C ILE A 79 -23.11 0.06 -11.23
N LEU A 80 -22.27 -0.97 -11.08
CA LEU A 80 -22.54 -2.33 -11.55
C LEU A 80 -23.47 -3.11 -10.63
N ARG A 81 -23.31 -2.94 -9.31
CA ARG A 81 -24.19 -3.52 -8.28
C ARG A 81 -24.42 -5.04 -8.42
N GLU A 82 -23.43 -5.77 -8.93
CA GLU A 82 -23.51 -7.24 -9.04
C GLU A 82 -23.37 -7.89 -7.66
N PRO A 83 -24.26 -8.82 -7.27
CA PRO A 83 -24.21 -9.46 -5.96
C PRO A 83 -22.97 -10.36 -5.78
N ARG A 84 -22.49 -10.50 -4.55
CA ARG A 84 -21.45 -11.47 -4.17
C ARG A 84 -21.99 -12.92 -4.27
N PRO A 85 -21.13 -13.95 -4.49
CA PRO A 85 -21.57 -15.33 -4.69
C PRO A 85 -22.29 -15.94 -3.48
N CYS A 86 -21.80 -15.65 -2.27
CA CYS A 86 -22.39 -16.09 -1.01
C CYS A 86 -22.83 -14.87 -0.18
N ALA A 87 -23.82 -14.12 -0.66
CA ALA A 87 -24.39 -12.99 0.06
C ALA A 87 -24.89 -13.42 1.45
N GLY A 88 -24.41 -12.77 2.51
CA GLY A 88 -24.74 -13.09 3.90
C GLY A 88 -23.99 -14.29 4.51
N ALA A 89 -23.09 -14.95 3.80
CA ALA A 89 -22.23 -15.99 4.39
C ALA A 89 -21.15 -15.39 5.31
N HIS A 90 -20.67 -14.20 4.97
CA HIS A 90 -19.73 -13.45 5.77
C HIS A 90 -20.45 -12.35 6.54
N SER A 91 -20.33 -12.38 7.87
CA SER A 91 -21.04 -11.44 8.75
C SER A 91 -20.39 -10.06 8.82
N THR A 92 -19.15 -9.96 8.34
CA THR A 92 -18.31 -8.75 8.35
C THR A 92 -18.39 -7.94 7.06
N LEU A 93 -19.14 -8.40 6.04
CA LEU A 93 -19.29 -7.67 4.79
C LEU A 93 -20.42 -6.65 4.89
N TYR A 94 -20.07 -5.37 4.75
CA TYR A 94 -21.02 -4.25 4.78
C TYR A 94 -21.73 -4.00 3.43
N SER A 95 -21.14 -4.39 2.30
CA SER A 95 -21.75 -4.30 0.97
C SER A 95 -22.03 -5.66 0.33
N ASP A 96 -23.23 -5.80 -0.20
CA ASP A 96 -23.65 -6.96 -1.00
C ASP A 96 -23.04 -6.96 -2.42
N TYR A 97 -22.37 -5.88 -2.84
CA TYR A 97 -21.82 -5.74 -4.20
C TYR A 97 -20.40 -6.30 -4.31
N GLY A 98 -20.18 -7.19 -5.28
CA GLY A 98 -18.93 -7.92 -5.47
C GLY A 98 -18.12 -7.53 -6.72
N MET A 99 -18.67 -6.71 -7.62
CA MET A 99 -18.04 -6.39 -8.91
C MET A 99 -17.63 -4.92 -9.02
N PRO A 100 -16.38 -4.61 -9.41
CA PRO A 100 -15.22 -5.49 -9.50
C PRO A 100 -14.57 -5.79 -8.13
N SER A 101 -13.81 -6.88 -8.04
CA SER A 101 -13.08 -7.20 -6.80
C SER A 101 -11.97 -6.17 -6.51
N ALA A 102 -12.06 -5.47 -5.37
CA ALA A 102 -11.08 -4.45 -4.95
C ALA A 102 -9.67 -5.02 -4.78
N HIS A 103 -9.54 -6.17 -4.10
CA HIS A 103 -8.26 -6.85 -3.88
C HIS A 103 -7.57 -7.22 -5.20
N SER A 104 -8.33 -7.76 -6.15
CA SER A 104 -7.80 -8.11 -7.47
C SER A 104 -7.42 -6.84 -8.24
N GLN A 105 -8.27 -5.83 -8.24
CA GLN A 105 -8.00 -4.57 -8.94
C GLN A 105 -6.74 -3.87 -8.42
N LEU A 106 -6.55 -3.79 -7.11
CA LEU A 106 -5.38 -3.18 -6.49
C LEU A 106 -4.10 -3.96 -6.80
N ILE A 107 -4.08 -5.29 -6.63
CA ILE A 107 -2.86 -6.07 -6.83
C ILE A 107 -2.43 -6.08 -8.30
N TRP A 108 -3.39 -6.14 -9.24
CA TRP A 108 -3.07 -6.08 -10.67
C TRP A 108 -2.61 -4.70 -11.12
N PHE A 109 -3.17 -3.62 -10.56
CA PHE A 109 -2.63 -2.27 -10.74
C PHE A 109 -1.17 -2.21 -10.29
N PHE A 110 -0.88 -2.65 -9.06
CA PHE A 110 0.46 -2.61 -8.47
C PHE A 110 1.47 -3.38 -9.33
N VAL A 111 1.13 -4.62 -9.67
CA VAL A 111 2.03 -5.51 -10.41
C VAL A 111 2.29 -4.98 -11.82
N VAL A 112 1.26 -4.56 -12.57
CA VAL A 112 1.46 -4.01 -13.94
C VAL A 112 2.24 -2.71 -13.91
N TYR A 113 1.95 -1.80 -12.97
CA TYR A 113 2.72 -0.57 -12.83
C TYR A 113 4.19 -0.87 -12.53
N PHE A 114 4.46 -1.80 -11.61
CA PHE A 114 5.82 -2.20 -11.25
C PHE A 114 6.55 -2.88 -12.40
N PHE A 115 5.85 -3.71 -13.18
CA PHE A 115 6.36 -4.28 -14.43
C PHE A 115 6.83 -3.20 -15.40
N LEU A 116 5.97 -2.22 -15.70
CA LEU A 116 6.31 -1.10 -16.58
C LEU A 116 7.50 -0.30 -16.03
N PHE A 117 7.58 -0.09 -14.72
CA PHE A 117 8.71 0.56 -14.08
C PHE A 117 10.03 -0.22 -14.28
N LEU A 118 10.04 -1.54 -14.05
CA LEU A 118 11.23 -2.38 -14.19
C LEU A 118 11.76 -2.46 -15.64
N TYR A 119 10.85 -2.51 -16.62
CA TYR A 119 11.22 -2.75 -18.02
C TYR A 119 11.33 -1.50 -18.87
N LEU A 120 10.54 -0.45 -18.61
CA LEU A 120 10.58 0.78 -19.40
C LEU A 120 11.47 1.83 -18.74
N ARG A 121 11.23 2.13 -17.46
CA ARG A 121 11.95 3.20 -16.76
C ARG A 121 13.36 2.79 -16.34
N MET A 122 13.49 1.67 -15.62
CA MET A 122 14.81 1.20 -15.15
C MET A 122 15.72 0.67 -16.28
N HIS A 123 15.17 0.32 -17.44
CA HIS A 123 16.00 -0.08 -18.60
C HIS A 123 16.74 1.12 -19.18
N GLN A 124 16.13 2.29 -19.21
CA GLN A 124 16.75 3.51 -19.74
C GLN A 124 17.95 3.98 -18.92
N THR A 125 18.01 3.66 -17.63
CA THR A 125 19.02 4.22 -16.70
C THR A 125 20.24 3.32 -16.47
N ASN A 126 20.18 2.02 -16.80
CA ASN A 126 21.23 1.08 -16.44
C ASN A 126 21.89 0.43 -17.67
N ASN A 127 23.22 0.50 -17.76
CA ASN A 127 24.01 -0.14 -18.81
C ASN A 127 24.01 -1.66 -18.54
N ALA A 128 23.20 -2.41 -19.29
CA ALA A 128 22.67 -3.71 -18.88
C ALA A 128 23.73 -4.81 -18.69
N ARG A 129 23.99 -5.19 -17.43
CA ARG A 129 24.66 -6.45 -17.08
C ARG A 129 23.64 -7.59 -17.13
N CYS A 130 24.01 -8.77 -17.62
CA CYS A 130 23.14 -9.97 -17.67
C CYS A 130 22.47 -10.27 -16.30
N VAL A 131 23.17 -10.02 -15.20
CA VAL A 131 22.66 -10.19 -13.83
C VAL A 131 21.48 -9.27 -13.53
N ASP A 132 21.49 -8.03 -14.02
CA ASP A 132 20.40 -7.06 -13.79
C ASP A 132 19.13 -7.42 -14.56
N LEU A 133 19.28 -8.01 -15.75
CA LEU A 133 18.16 -8.56 -16.50
C LEU A 133 17.53 -9.76 -15.78
N LEU A 134 18.36 -10.71 -15.33
CA LEU A 134 17.88 -11.90 -14.62
C LEU A 134 17.09 -11.53 -13.36
N TRP A 135 17.60 -10.60 -12.55
CA TRP A 135 16.91 -10.14 -11.35
C TRP A 135 15.53 -9.54 -11.66
N ARG A 136 15.41 -8.73 -12.71
CA ARG A 136 14.13 -8.15 -13.15
C ARG A 136 13.11 -9.22 -13.54
N HIS A 137 13.54 -10.23 -14.29
CA HIS A 137 12.68 -11.35 -14.67
C HIS A 137 12.24 -12.19 -13.47
N VAL A 138 13.14 -12.48 -12.53
CA VAL A 138 12.79 -13.21 -11.31
C VAL A 138 11.79 -12.43 -10.47
N LEU A 139 12.04 -11.14 -10.22
CA LEU A 139 11.14 -10.27 -9.46
C LEU A 139 9.75 -10.17 -10.10
N SER A 140 9.73 -10.05 -11.43
CA SER A 140 8.53 -10.06 -12.25
C SER A 140 7.69 -11.33 -12.10
N ILE A 141 8.33 -12.51 -12.15
CA ILE A 141 7.66 -13.80 -11.97
C ILE A 141 7.07 -13.91 -10.56
N ILE A 142 7.82 -13.47 -9.54
CA ILE A 142 7.35 -13.45 -8.15
C ILE A 142 6.10 -12.57 -8.01
N LEU A 143 6.14 -11.35 -8.54
CA LEU A 143 5.02 -10.42 -8.50
C LEU A 143 3.77 -10.95 -9.20
N LEU A 144 3.94 -11.58 -10.38
CA LEU A 144 2.84 -12.25 -11.07
C LEU A 144 2.24 -13.38 -10.23
N GLY A 145 3.10 -14.19 -9.60
CA GLY A 145 2.66 -15.25 -8.68
C GLY A 145 1.84 -14.70 -7.50
N LEU A 146 2.26 -13.56 -6.93
CA LEU A 146 1.53 -12.89 -5.85
C LEU A 146 0.16 -12.37 -6.32
N ALA A 147 0.09 -11.71 -7.49
CA ALA A 147 -1.18 -11.23 -8.06
C ALA A 147 -2.19 -12.35 -8.28
N LEU A 148 -1.72 -13.47 -8.83
CA LEU A 148 -2.53 -14.67 -9.03
C LEU A 148 -2.97 -15.29 -7.70
N SER A 149 -2.08 -15.35 -6.71
CA SER A 149 -2.39 -15.93 -5.39
C SER A 149 -3.43 -15.10 -4.63
N VAL A 150 -3.31 -13.76 -4.64
CA VAL A 150 -4.32 -12.84 -4.07
C VAL A 150 -5.65 -12.93 -4.82
N SER A 151 -5.60 -13.02 -6.15
CA SER A 151 -6.83 -13.17 -6.94
C SER A 151 -7.53 -14.50 -6.65
N TYR A 152 -6.77 -15.59 -6.53
CA TYR A 152 -7.28 -16.92 -6.20
C TYR A 152 -7.85 -17.00 -4.79
N SER A 153 -7.21 -16.36 -3.80
CA SER A 153 -7.70 -16.38 -2.42
C SER A 153 -9.12 -15.83 -2.31
N ARG A 154 -9.47 -14.79 -3.08
CA ARG A 154 -10.82 -14.19 -3.09
C ARG A 154 -11.90 -15.12 -3.65
N VAL A 155 -11.54 -16.01 -4.58
CA VAL A 155 -12.47 -17.02 -5.08
C VAL A 155 -12.55 -18.20 -4.13
N TYR A 156 -11.42 -18.66 -3.61
CA TYR A 156 -11.34 -19.80 -2.70
C TYR A 156 -12.08 -19.54 -1.38
N LEU A 157 -11.92 -18.35 -0.82
CA LEU A 157 -12.59 -17.91 0.40
C LEU A 157 -14.04 -17.46 0.17
N LEU A 158 -14.59 -17.63 -1.04
CA LEU A 158 -15.98 -17.34 -1.40
C LEU A 158 -16.41 -15.86 -1.30
N TYR A 159 -15.45 -14.94 -1.20
CA TYR A 159 -15.73 -13.50 -1.22
C TYR A 159 -16.16 -12.98 -2.59
N HIS A 160 -15.62 -13.55 -3.69
CA HIS A 160 -15.91 -13.12 -5.06
C HIS A 160 -15.99 -14.29 -6.05
N SER A 161 -16.72 -14.08 -7.15
CA SER A 161 -16.72 -15.01 -8.29
C SER A 161 -15.47 -14.84 -9.17
N TRP A 162 -15.21 -15.82 -10.03
CA TRP A 162 -14.17 -15.72 -11.06
C TRP A 162 -14.36 -14.51 -11.99
N SER A 163 -15.60 -14.17 -12.34
CA SER A 163 -15.88 -12.99 -13.18
C SER A 163 -15.51 -11.70 -12.45
N GLN A 164 -15.92 -11.55 -11.20
CA GLN A 164 -15.64 -10.37 -10.37
C GLN A 164 -14.13 -10.13 -10.19
N VAL A 165 -13.38 -11.21 -9.97
CA VAL A 165 -11.91 -11.17 -9.89
C VAL A 165 -11.30 -10.82 -11.24
N PHE A 166 -11.75 -11.44 -12.33
CA PHE A 166 -11.23 -11.15 -13.68
C PHE A 166 -11.43 -9.69 -14.09
N TYR A 167 -12.64 -9.15 -13.92
CA TYR A 167 -12.92 -7.75 -14.24
C TYR A 167 -12.19 -6.77 -13.32
N GLY A 168 -11.98 -7.14 -12.04
CA GLY A 168 -11.08 -6.41 -11.16
C GLY A 168 -9.66 -6.35 -11.72
N GLY A 169 -9.09 -7.49 -12.10
CA GLY A 169 -7.77 -7.55 -12.71
C GLY A 169 -7.67 -6.70 -13.99
N VAL A 170 -8.64 -6.80 -14.90
CA VAL A 170 -8.66 -6.00 -16.14
C VAL A 170 -8.72 -4.50 -15.86
N ALA A 171 -9.59 -4.07 -14.93
CA ALA A 171 -9.67 -2.67 -14.52
C ALA A 171 -8.34 -2.19 -13.92
N GLY A 172 -7.74 -2.98 -13.01
CA GLY A 172 -6.47 -2.66 -12.37
C GLY A 172 -5.32 -2.53 -13.36
N CYS A 173 -5.18 -3.49 -14.28
CA CYS A 173 -4.22 -3.43 -15.37
C CYS A 173 -4.39 -2.16 -16.23
N THR A 174 -5.63 -1.84 -16.60
CA THR A 174 -5.93 -0.69 -17.47
C THR A 174 -5.57 0.63 -16.78
N ILE A 175 -6.02 0.80 -15.54
CA ILE A 175 -5.74 2.00 -14.74
C ILE A 175 -4.24 2.11 -14.45
N GLY A 176 -3.56 0.99 -14.17
CA GLY A 176 -2.12 0.92 -13.94
C GLY A 176 -1.30 1.39 -15.14
N ILE A 177 -1.65 0.94 -16.35
CA ILE A 177 -1.00 1.36 -17.60
C ILE A 177 -1.21 2.86 -17.82
N ILE A 178 -2.45 3.33 -17.73
CA ILE A 178 -2.80 4.74 -17.94
C ILE A 178 -2.05 5.63 -16.94
N TRP A 179 -2.09 5.28 -15.66
CA TRP A 179 -1.43 6.05 -14.61
C TRP A 179 0.10 6.05 -14.74
N PHE A 180 0.69 4.94 -15.19
CA PHE A 180 2.12 4.90 -15.47
C PHE A 180 2.51 5.91 -16.55
N PHE A 181 1.81 5.94 -17.68
CA PHE A 181 2.09 6.91 -18.74
C PHE A 181 1.83 8.35 -18.31
N ILE A 182 0.76 8.61 -17.54
CA ILE A 182 0.54 9.94 -16.93
C ILE A 182 1.74 10.31 -16.04
N THR A 183 2.23 9.39 -15.22
CA THR A 183 3.37 9.65 -14.34
C THR A 183 4.64 9.93 -15.15
N GLN A 184 4.94 9.14 -16.18
CA GLN A 184 6.17 9.30 -16.95
C GLN A 184 6.14 10.51 -17.89
N GLU A 185 5.04 10.71 -18.63
CA GLU A 185 4.98 11.71 -19.70
C GLU A 185 4.47 13.08 -19.21
N VAL A 186 3.63 13.10 -18.17
CA VAL A 186 3.01 14.33 -17.67
C VAL A 186 3.62 14.77 -16.35
N LEU A 187 3.69 13.89 -15.35
CA LEU A 187 4.12 14.30 -14.00
C LEU A 187 5.64 14.43 -13.88
N THR A 188 6.41 13.53 -14.47
CA THR A 188 7.89 13.57 -14.42
C THR A 188 8.49 14.90 -14.91
N PRO A 189 8.06 15.52 -16.03
CA PRO A 189 8.58 16.84 -16.41
C PRO A 189 8.11 17.99 -15.49
N ILE A 190 7.07 17.77 -14.68
CA ILE A 190 6.52 18.76 -13.73
C ILE A 190 7.17 18.59 -12.34
N PHE A 191 7.70 17.41 -12.00
CA PHE A 191 8.32 17.10 -10.71
C PHE A 191 9.36 18.12 -10.21
N PRO A 192 10.28 18.64 -11.05
CA PRO A 192 11.23 19.65 -10.59
C PRO A 192 10.53 20.94 -10.11
N LYS A 193 9.38 21.30 -10.70
CA LYS A 193 8.59 22.47 -10.30
C LYS A 193 7.84 22.21 -9.00
N ILE A 194 7.32 21.00 -8.81
CA ILE A 194 6.63 20.58 -7.58
C ILE A 194 7.62 20.54 -6.43
N ALA A 195 8.80 19.94 -6.62
CA ALA A 195 9.85 19.88 -5.61
C ALA A 195 10.31 21.27 -5.13
N ALA A 196 10.20 22.30 -5.99
CA ALA A 196 10.54 23.68 -5.68
C ALA A 196 9.42 24.46 -4.96
N TRP A 197 8.24 23.86 -4.71
CA TRP A 197 7.19 24.53 -3.95
C TRP A 197 7.57 24.68 -2.46
N PRO A 198 7.15 25.77 -1.78
CA PRO A 198 7.49 26.00 -0.37
C PRO A 198 7.08 24.86 0.55
N ILE A 199 5.95 24.22 0.26
CA ILE A 199 5.46 23.08 1.04
C ILE A 199 6.33 21.83 0.81
N SER A 200 6.78 21.60 -0.42
CA SER A 200 7.66 20.48 -0.77
C SER A 200 9.05 20.67 -0.20
N GLU A 201 9.55 21.90 -0.14
CA GLU A 201 10.80 22.24 0.55
C GLU A 201 10.69 22.04 2.07
N TYR A 202 9.58 22.49 2.68
CA TYR A 202 9.30 22.28 4.10
C TYR A 202 9.30 20.78 4.47
N PHE A 203 8.63 19.95 3.67
CA PHE A 203 8.61 18.51 3.87
C PHE A 203 9.86 17.79 3.35
N LEU A 204 10.85 18.48 2.77
CA LEU A 204 12.05 17.87 2.19
C LEU A 204 11.71 16.78 1.15
N VAL A 205 10.73 17.07 0.29
CA VAL A 205 10.34 16.22 -0.84
C VAL A 205 11.45 16.22 -1.88
N ARG A 206 11.78 15.03 -2.38
CA ARG A 206 12.90 14.83 -3.30
C ARG A 206 12.43 14.40 -4.69
N ASP A 207 13.20 14.85 -5.66
CA ASP A 207 13.11 14.41 -7.04
C ASP A 207 14.42 13.69 -7.41
N THR A 208 14.38 12.36 -7.48
CA THR A 208 15.52 11.54 -7.95
C THR A 208 15.41 11.13 -9.41
N SER A 209 14.48 11.72 -10.18
CA SER A 209 14.17 11.30 -11.55
C SER A 209 15.38 11.32 -12.49
N LEU A 210 16.37 12.18 -12.23
CA LEU A 210 17.59 12.36 -13.04
C LEU A 210 18.80 11.57 -12.53
N ILE A 211 18.72 10.92 -11.36
CA ILE A 211 19.85 10.21 -10.75
C ILE A 211 19.79 8.73 -11.16
N PRO A 212 20.76 8.22 -11.96
CA PRO A 212 20.68 6.87 -12.52
C PRO A 212 20.84 5.76 -11.46
N ASN A 213 21.64 6.00 -10.41
CA ASN A 213 21.80 5.07 -9.28
C ASN A 213 21.80 5.85 -7.96
N ILE A 214 20.61 5.97 -7.35
CA ILE A 214 20.42 6.69 -6.10
C ILE A 214 21.20 6.07 -4.95
N LEU A 215 21.27 4.74 -4.85
CA LEU A 215 21.97 4.06 -3.76
C LEU A 215 23.48 4.34 -3.82
N TRP A 216 24.06 4.31 -5.01
CA TRP A 216 25.46 4.64 -5.22
C TRP A 216 25.74 6.12 -4.97
N PHE A 217 24.84 7.01 -5.42
CA PHE A 217 24.94 8.44 -5.16
C PHE A 217 24.87 8.75 -3.65
N GLU A 218 23.86 8.25 -2.95
CA GLU A 218 23.70 8.38 -1.49
C GLU A 218 24.94 7.83 -0.75
N TYR A 219 25.43 6.64 -1.14
CA TYR A 219 26.62 6.03 -0.55
C TYR A 219 27.88 6.88 -0.74
N THR A 220 28.14 7.33 -1.96
CA THR A 220 29.37 8.07 -2.29
C THR A 220 29.41 9.45 -1.65
N VAL A 221 28.30 10.19 -1.70
CA VAL A 221 28.18 11.51 -1.05
C VAL A 221 28.34 11.37 0.46
N THR A 222 27.58 10.46 1.09
CA THR A 222 27.66 10.25 2.55
C THR A 222 29.07 9.86 3.00
N ARG A 223 29.74 8.98 2.24
CA ARG A 223 31.13 8.58 2.53
C ARG A 223 32.11 9.73 2.37
N SER A 224 31.95 10.56 1.34
CA SER A 224 32.82 11.71 1.11
C SER A 224 32.71 12.76 2.21
N GLU A 225 31.47 13.06 2.64
CA GLU A 225 31.18 13.98 3.74
C GLU A 225 31.68 13.44 5.09
N ALA A 226 31.48 12.15 5.37
CA ALA A 226 32.00 11.52 6.58
C ALA A 226 33.55 11.54 6.61
N SER A 227 34.19 11.30 5.47
CA SER A 227 35.65 11.36 5.35
C SER A 227 36.17 12.78 5.52
N PHE A 228 35.49 13.79 4.95
CA PHE A 228 35.86 15.20 5.08
C PHE A 228 35.69 15.70 6.53
N ASN A 229 34.57 15.36 7.17
CA ASN A 229 34.29 15.73 8.55
C ASN A 229 35.21 15.03 9.57
N ASN A 230 35.66 13.79 9.29
CA ASN A 230 36.68 13.11 10.12
C ASN A 230 38.07 13.78 10.03
N VAL A 231 38.37 14.48 8.95
CA VAL A 231 39.63 15.25 8.81
C VAL A 231 39.52 16.61 9.53
N GLN A 232 38.31 17.15 9.72
CA GLN A 232 38.10 18.52 10.19
C GLN A 232 37.51 18.67 11.61
N ALA A 233 37.04 17.62 12.29
CA ALA A 233 36.32 17.78 13.57
C ALA A 233 36.97 17.06 14.77
N PRO A 234 37.53 17.84 15.71
CA PRO A 234 37.14 17.75 17.10
C PRO A 234 36.36 19.03 17.45
N ARG A 235 35.15 19.20 16.89
CA ARG A 235 34.09 20.15 17.32
C ARG A 235 32.98 20.18 16.25
N LEU A 236 31.97 19.32 16.37
CA LEU A 236 30.56 19.65 16.07
C LEU A 236 29.60 18.47 16.39
N VAL A 237 29.72 17.87 17.58
CA VAL A 237 28.73 16.89 18.04
C VAL A 237 27.59 17.64 18.73
N LYS A 238 26.63 18.20 17.98
CA LYS A 238 25.30 18.59 18.52
C LYS A 238 24.11 18.44 17.56
N GLY A 239 24.27 17.98 16.31
CA GLY A 239 23.15 17.83 15.36
C GLY A 239 22.54 16.42 15.25
N ALA A 240 23.30 15.37 15.58
CA ALA A 240 22.90 13.98 15.30
C ALA A 240 21.95 13.35 16.33
N ALA A 241 21.76 13.99 17.49
CA ALA A 241 20.91 13.42 18.55
C ALA A 241 19.40 13.53 18.25
N CYS A 242 18.96 14.52 17.45
CA CYS A 242 17.54 14.75 17.19
C CYS A 242 16.91 13.71 16.23
N ILE A 243 17.67 13.23 15.24
CA ILE A 243 17.18 12.26 14.24
C ILE A 243 17.10 10.86 14.85
N SER A 244 18.06 10.48 15.70
CA SER A 244 18.01 9.19 16.40
C SER A 244 16.90 9.13 17.44
N LEU A 245 16.57 10.23 18.11
CA LEU A 245 15.44 10.32 19.05
C LEU A 245 14.07 10.21 18.35
N LEU A 246 13.92 10.76 17.14
CA LEU A 246 12.72 10.60 16.33
C LEU A 246 12.53 9.14 15.87
N VAL A 247 13.61 8.46 15.44
CA VAL A 247 13.58 7.04 15.04
C VAL A 247 13.19 6.12 16.20
N LEU A 248 13.68 6.40 17.42
CA LEU A 248 13.27 5.68 18.63
C LEU A 248 11.81 5.98 19.02
N SER A 249 11.33 7.22 18.84
CA SER A 249 9.92 7.55 19.10
C SER A 249 8.95 6.87 18.14
N SER A 250 9.29 6.78 16.85
CA SER A 250 8.44 6.11 15.84
C SER A 250 8.44 4.59 15.98
N GLN A 251 9.55 3.98 16.42
CA GLN A 251 9.57 2.54 16.74
C GLN A 251 8.77 2.20 18.00
N THR A 252 8.77 3.10 18.99
CA THR A 252 7.95 2.94 20.20
C THR A 252 6.46 3.21 19.92
N CYS A 253 6.16 4.10 18.97
CA CYS A 253 4.81 4.36 18.48
C CYS A 253 4.25 3.18 17.66
N LEU A 254 5.04 2.57 16.76
CA LEU A 254 4.64 1.36 16.02
C LEU A 254 4.39 0.16 16.96
N LEU A 255 5.21 0.01 18.02
CA LEU A 255 5.04 -1.03 19.03
C LEU A 255 3.82 -0.79 19.94
N ASN A 256 3.55 0.47 20.32
CA ASN A 256 2.34 0.82 21.09
C ASN A 256 1.05 0.67 20.26
N ILE A 257 1.09 0.85 18.95
CA ILE A 257 -0.05 0.56 18.05
C ILE A 257 -0.33 -0.95 18.04
N THR A 258 0.71 -1.79 18.04
CA THR A 258 0.53 -3.25 18.14
C THR A 258 0.07 -3.72 19.53
N GLU A 259 0.46 -3.06 20.62
CA GLU A 259 0.01 -3.41 21.98
C GLU A 259 -1.38 -2.82 22.33
N GLY A 260 -1.71 -1.61 21.88
CA GLY A 260 -3.02 -0.99 22.07
C GLY A 260 -4.17 -1.76 21.41
N LEU A 261 -3.91 -2.44 20.29
CA LEU A 261 -4.88 -3.31 19.61
C LEU A 261 -5.05 -4.69 20.28
N THR A 262 -4.19 -5.04 21.24
CA THR A 262 -4.33 -6.28 22.04
C THR A 262 -5.10 -6.09 23.34
N SER A 263 -5.36 -4.85 23.76
CA SER A 263 -6.02 -4.54 25.02
C SER A 263 -7.22 -3.60 24.83
N GLY A 264 -8.42 -4.14 24.62
CA GLY A 264 -9.65 -3.39 24.93
C GLY A 264 -10.92 -3.74 24.15
N TYR A 265 -11.69 -4.70 24.70
CA TYR A 265 -13.16 -4.80 24.81
C TYR A 265 -14.12 -4.45 23.64
N PRO A 266 -15.23 -5.21 23.49
CA PRO A 266 -16.11 -5.13 22.34
C PRO A 266 -17.05 -3.93 22.42
N HIS A 267 -16.91 -2.99 21.49
CA HIS A 267 -17.96 -2.01 21.20
C HIS A 267 -18.83 -2.51 20.05
N THR A 268 -20.12 -2.68 20.33
CA THR A 268 -21.15 -2.88 19.31
C THR A 268 -21.53 -1.51 18.73
N PRO A 269 -21.48 -1.27 17.41
CA PRO A 269 -22.00 -0.04 16.85
C PRO A 269 -23.48 -0.18 16.49
N SER A 270 -24.23 0.81 16.95
CA SER A 270 -25.62 1.07 16.60
C SER A 270 -25.75 1.49 15.13
N ARG A 271 -26.82 1.00 14.52
CA ARG A 271 -27.41 1.40 13.22
C ARG A 271 -27.51 2.93 13.10
N ASN A 272 -26.84 3.50 12.08
CA ASN A 272 -27.22 4.66 11.25
C ASN A 272 -26.00 5.54 10.92
N GLY A 273 -25.57 5.50 9.67
CA GLY A 273 -24.55 6.39 9.09
C GLY A 273 -23.97 5.73 7.84
N HIS A 274 -23.74 6.51 6.79
CA HIS A 274 -23.10 6.05 5.55
C HIS A 274 -21.78 5.33 5.86
N SER A 275 -21.80 3.99 5.82
CA SER A 275 -20.71 3.10 6.23
C SER A 275 -20.04 2.49 5.02
N LEU A 276 -18.71 2.60 4.96
CA LEU A 276 -17.87 2.04 3.90
C LEU A 276 -17.74 0.52 4.07
N ASP A 277 -17.57 -0.18 2.95
CA ASP A 277 -17.58 -1.65 2.80
C ASP A 277 -16.51 -2.32 3.67
N GLY A 278 -16.63 -3.58 4.12
CA GLY A 278 -15.61 -4.21 5.01
C GLY A 278 -14.22 -4.37 4.36
N ASP A 279 -14.15 -4.46 3.03
CA ASP A 279 -12.90 -4.39 2.26
C ASP A 279 -12.39 -2.93 2.09
N ASP A 280 -13.29 -1.94 2.19
CA ASP A 280 -13.02 -0.50 2.05
C ASP A 280 -12.83 0.19 3.43
N GLU A 281 -13.29 -0.43 4.53
CA GLU A 281 -13.25 0.10 5.91
C GLU A 281 -11.87 -0.11 6.53
N GLU A 282 -11.18 -1.23 6.26
CA GLU A 282 -9.77 -1.37 6.64
C GLU A 282 -8.89 -0.32 5.93
N LEU A 283 -9.26 0.03 4.69
CA LEU A 283 -8.57 1.06 3.92
C LEU A 283 -8.92 2.47 4.38
N PHE A 284 -10.19 2.71 4.68
CA PHE A 284 -10.68 3.99 5.16
C PHE A 284 -10.17 4.27 6.58
N LEU A 285 -10.21 3.29 7.49
CA LEU A 285 -9.58 3.38 8.81
C LEU A 285 -8.07 3.63 8.68
N PHE A 286 -7.41 3.05 7.67
CA PHE A 286 -6.02 3.34 7.38
C PHE A 286 -5.80 4.76 6.83
N LEU A 287 -6.62 5.23 5.89
CA LEU A 287 -6.57 6.61 5.36
C LEU A 287 -6.94 7.67 6.41
N GLU A 288 -7.86 7.34 7.32
CA GLU A 288 -8.27 8.17 8.45
C GLU A 288 -7.19 8.19 9.53
N ALA A 289 -6.51 7.06 9.79
CA ALA A 289 -5.31 7.02 10.62
C ALA A 289 -4.18 7.91 10.05
N ILE A 290 -3.95 7.87 8.73
CA ILE A 290 -2.98 8.77 8.06
C ILE A 290 -3.40 10.24 8.19
N SER A 291 -4.68 10.55 8.03
CA SER A 291 -5.21 11.91 8.17
C SER A 291 -5.11 12.42 9.61
N SER A 292 -5.31 11.55 10.60
CA SER A 292 -5.16 11.88 12.03
C SER A 292 -3.70 12.10 12.41
N ASP A 293 -2.77 11.33 11.82
CA ASP A 293 -1.34 11.46 12.07
C ASP A 293 -0.74 12.73 11.42
N LEU A 294 -1.25 13.18 10.27
CA LEU A 294 -0.88 14.50 9.71
C LEU A 294 -1.28 15.65 10.64
N HIS A 295 -2.44 15.54 11.31
CA HIS A 295 -2.89 16.55 12.28
C HIS A 295 -2.02 16.61 13.54
N CYS A 296 -1.43 15.48 13.98
CA CYS A 296 -0.46 15.44 15.08
C CYS A 296 0.88 16.12 14.74
N LEU A 297 1.22 16.26 13.45
CA LEU A 297 2.43 16.99 13.00
C LEU A 297 2.23 18.50 12.92
N ASP A 298 0.98 18.99 13.03
CA ASP A 298 0.60 20.41 12.96
C ASP A 298 0.43 21.08 14.34
N GLU A 299 0.62 20.36 15.44
CA GLU A 299 0.60 20.96 16.78
C GLU A 299 1.82 21.88 16.97
N PRO A 300 1.64 23.21 17.14
CA PRO A 300 2.76 24.11 17.36
C PRO A 300 3.43 23.76 18.69
N PHE A 301 4.73 23.48 18.63
CA PHE A 301 5.60 23.32 19.80
C PHE A 301 5.53 24.59 20.68
N SER A 302 4.58 24.63 21.60
CA SER A 302 4.48 25.64 22.66
C SER A 302 5.43 25.26 23.79
N GLY A 303 6.73 25.35 23.50
CA GLY A 303 7.77 25.23 24.52
C GLY A 303 7.85 26.50 25.34
N ASN A 304 7.26 26.51 26.53
CA ASN A 304 7.71 27.40 27.60
C ASN A 304 9.09 26.89 28.05
N PHE A 305 10.12 27.63 27.67
CA PHE A 305 11.44 27.55 28.32
C PHE A 305 11.42 28.54 29.49
N ASP A 306 11.20 28.01 30.69
CA ASP A 306 11.66 28.61 31.96
C ASP A 306 12.89 27.83 32.45
#